data_AF-A0A7Y0TKA0-F1
#
_entry.id   AF-A0A7Y0TKA0-F1
#
_cell.length_a   1.000
_cell.length_b   1.000
_cell.length_c   1.000
_cell.angle_alpha   90.00
_cell.angle_beta   90.00
_cell.angle_gamma   90.00
#
_symmetry.space_group_name_H-M   'P 1'
#
loop_
_entity.id
_entity.type
_entity.pdbx_description
1 polymer ?
#
loop_
_entity_poly.entity_id
_entity_poly.type
_entity_poly.pdbx_seq_one_letter_code
_entity_poly.pdbx_strand_id
1 'polypeptide(L)'
;MYKTMEDIAIAREIISCPGDTLAEHIEFTGMSQAELAERMGRPKKTINEIIQGKAQITPETALQLERVVGIPATFWINLERNYRLRLAEIDEAETLLQAKEWAKRFPCNAMKAKGWIAFEGGSANAGKALLSFFNVASFEVYEKFYHGQVYATAYSMSEKNSKDPYSVAAWLRQGERQAELLQVPDFDRSTFEKTLQEIKKLVISGADDFFPELQELCRKAGVKVVHTPCLPKAPLHGSTRWMKGNPLIQLSNRLNRNDIFWFTFFHETAHILKHNKKDVFVEGMEYSGDGKEKETEADTFAEECLMSCRQIDAFVME
;
A
#
# COMPACT_ATOMS: atom_id res chain seq x y z
N MET A 1 -11.90 -7.76 -25.60
CA MET A 1 -11.54 -6.93 -24.43
C MET A 1 -12.68 -7.06 -23.44
N TYR A 2 -12.45 -7.72 -22.32
CA TYR A 2 -13.46 -8.01 -21.31
C TYR A 2 -13.92 -6.71 -20.65
N LYS A 3 -15.24 -6.49 -20.56
CA LYS A 3 -15.84 -5.25 -20.05
C LYS A 3 -16.54 -5.47 -18.71
N THR A 4 -16.98 -6.69 -18.42
CA THR A 4 -17.71 -7.06 -17.21
C THR A 4 -17.12 -8.31 -16.56
N MET A 5 -17.47 -8.56 -15.29
CA MET A 5 -17.13 -9.82 -14.62
C MET A 5 -17.83 -11.03 -15.28
N GLU A 6 -18.97 -10.80 -15.92
CA GLU A 6 -19.66 -11.82 -16.71
C GLU A 6 -18.85 -12.19 -17.96
N ASP A 7 -18.27 -11.20 -18.66
CA ASP A 7 -17.36 -11.47 -19.79
C ASP A 7 -16.15 -12.32 -19.35
N ILE A 8 -15.63 -12.08 -18.14
CA ILE A 8 -14.54 -12.86 -17.55
C ILE A 8 -14.99 -14.28 -17.24
N ALA A 9 -16.15 -14.45 -16.60
CA ALA A 9 -16.69 -15.76 -16.27
C ALA A 9 -16.92 -16.60 -17.54
N ILE A 10 -17.56 -16.03 -18.56
CA ILE A 10 -17.74 -16.67 -19.87
C ILE A 10 -16.38 -17.02 -20.48
N ALA A 11 -15.41 -16.10 -20.44
CA ALA A 11 -14.08 -16.35 -21.00
C ALA A 11 -13.34 -17.51 -20.34
N ARG A 12 -13.50 -17.68 -19.02
CA ARG A 12 -12.93 -18.81 -18.27
C ARG A 12 -13.63 -20.14 -18.57
N GLU A 13 -14.91 -20.09 -18.96
CA GLU A 13 -15.67 -21.29 -19.31
C GLU A 13 -15.37 -21.76 -20.74
N ILE A 14 -15.18 -20.82 -21.68
CA ILE A 14 -14.93 -21.15 -23.09
C ILE A 14 -13.45 -21.30 -23.46
N ILE A 15 -12.53 -21.04 -22.53
CA ILE A 15 -11.10 -21.17 -22.81
C ILE A 15 -10.76 -22.66 -23.03
N SER A 16 -10.33 -22.99 -24.24
CA SER A 16 -9.92 -24.36 -24.57
C SER A 16 -8.64 -24.72 -23.82
N CYS A 17 -8.74 -25.67 -22.88
CA CYS A 17 -7.57 -26.16 -22.18
C CYS A 17 -6.96 -27.36 -22.92
N PRO A 18 -5.62 -27.56 -22.89
CA PRO A 18 -4.99 -28.72 -23.51
C PRO A 18 -5.50 -30.04 -22.94
N GLY A 19 -5.93 -30.02 -21.68
CA GLY A 19 -6.51 -31.14 -20.98
C GLY A 19 -7.82 -31.65 -21.60
N ASP A 20 -8.65 -30.76 -22.16
CA ASP A 20 -9.90 -31.13 -22.85
C ASP A 20 -9.60 -31.93 -24.11
N THR A 21 -8.65 -31.45 -24.93
CA THR A 21 -8.19 -32.17 -26.13
C THR A 21 -7.59 -33.54 -25.79
N LEU A 22 -6.85 -33.63 -24.68
CA LEU A 22 -6.32 -34.91 -24.21
C LEU A 22 -7.45 -35.84 -23.73
N ALA A 23 -8.43 -35.31 -23.01
CA ALA A 23 -9.59 -36.06 -22.53
C ALA A 23 -10.44 -36.62 -23.69
N GLU A 24 -10.75 -35.79 -24.69
CA GLU A 24 -11.46 -36.19 -25.90
C GLU A 24 -10.70 -37.28 -26.65
N HIS A 25 -9.37 -37.16 -26.75
CA HIS A 25 -8.55 -38.16 -27.46
C HIS A 25 -8.52 -39.51 -26.75
N ILE A 26 -8.36 -39.54 -25.43
CA ILE A 26 -8.37 -40.81 -24.68
C ILE A 26 -9.76 -41.44 -24.67
N GLU A 27 -10.83 -40.64 -24.65
CA GLU A 27 -12.20 -41.12 -24.80
C GLU A 27 -12.41 -41.76 -26.19
N PHE A 28 -11.99 -41.08 -27.26
CA PHE A 28 -12.09 -41.58 -28.63
C PHE A 28 -11.33 -42.89 -28.84
N THR A 29 -10.17 -43.05 -28.19
CA THR A 29 -9.34 -44.26 -28.28
C THR A 29 -9.74 -45.35 -27.29
N GLY A 30 -10.71 -45.09 -26.41
CA GLY A 30 -11.12 -46.01 -25.33
C GLY A 30 -10.07 -46.19 -24.22
N MET A 31 -9.09 -45.29 -24.14
CA MET A 31 -8.02 -45.32 -23.13
C MET A 31 -8.49 -44.62 -21.85
N SER A 32 -8.25 -45.24 -20.70
CA SER A 32 -8.55 -44.60 -19.41
C SER A 32 -7.42 -43.65 -18.96
N GLN A 33 -7.73 -42.65 -18.11
CA GLN A 33 -6.68 -41.80 -17.50
C GLN A 33 -5.65 -42.60 -16.69
N ALA A 34 -6.08 -43.73 -16.10
CA ALA A 34 -5.20 -44.61 -15.33
C ALA A 34 -4.22 -45.34 -16.26
N GLU A 35 -4.71 -45.83 -17.38
CA GLU A 35 -3.88 -46.46 -18.40
C GLU A 35 -2.91 -45.46 -19.04
N LEU A 36 -3.37 -44.24 -19.36
CA LEU A 36 -2.50 -43.18 -19.86
C LEU A 36 -1.36 -42.89 -18.86
N ALA A 37 -1.68 -42.79 -17.57
CA ALA A 37 -0.70 -42.56 -16.51
C ALA A 37 0.36 -43.67 -16.45
N GLU A 38 -0.07 -44.93 -16.52
CA GLU A 38 0.80 -46.10 -16.55
C GLU A 38 1.71 -46.09 -17.79
N ARG A 39 1.15 -45.87 -18.98
CA ARG A 39 1.91 -45.81 -20.24
C ARG A 39 2.92 -44.66 -20.27
N MET A 40 2.60 -43.53 -19.65
CA MET A 40 3.51 -42.38 -19.54
C MET A 40 4.53 -42.53 -18.41
N GLY A 41 4.38 -43.52 -17.52
CA GLY A 41 5.19 -43.64 -16.30
C GLY A 41 5.00 -42.46 -15.33
N ARG A 42 3.78 -41.90 -15.26
CA ARG A 42 3.44 -40.73 -14.43
C ARG A 42 2.40 -41.08 -13.38
N PRO A 43 2.36 -40.37 -12.24
CA PRO A 43 1.26 -40.52 -11.29
C PRO A 43 -0.09 -40.17 -11.93
N LYS A 44 -1.13 -40.97 -11.65
CA LYS A 44 -2.51 -40.70 -12.10
C LYS A 44 -2.98 -39.28 -11.71
N LYS A 45 -2.53 -38.79 -10.54
CA LYS A 45 -2.79 -37.43 -10.08
C LYS A 45 -2.29 -36.37 -11.07
N THR A 46 -1.09 -36.54 -11.62
CA THR A 46 -0.53 -35.62 -12.61
C THR A 46 -1.34 -35.61 -13.89
N ILE A 47 -1.77 -36.77 -14.39
CA ILE A 47 -2.65 -36.86 -15.57
C ILE A 47 -3.98 -36.17 -15.32
N ASN A 48 -4.58 -36.38 -14.14
CA ASN A 48 -5.81 -35.69 -13.77
C ASN A 48 -5.62 -34.17 -13.72
N GLU A 49 -4.54 -33.68 -13.10
CA GLU A 49 -4.24 -32.24 -13.04
C GLU A 49 -3.97 -31.63 -14.43
N ILE A 50 -3.37 -32.38 -15.37
CA ILE A 50 -3.22 -31.96 -16.76
C ILE A 50 -4.58 -31.85 -17.44
N ILE A 51 -5.43 -32.87 -17.30
CA ILE A 51 -6.79 -32.87 -17.87
C ILE A 51 -7.63 -31.72 -17.32
N GLN A 52 -7.45 -31.36 -16.05
CA GLN A 52 -8.13 -30.23 -15.41
C GLN A 52 -7.47 -28.87 -15.70
N GLY A 53 -6.43 -28.80 -16.54
CA GLY A 53 -5.70 -27.56 -16.87
C GLY A 53 -4.85 -27.00 -15.71
N LYS A 54 -4.78 -27.68 -14.57
CA LYS A 54 -4.05 -27.25 -13.36
C LYS A 54 -2.54 -27.46 -13.49
N ALA A 55 -2.12 -28.61 -14.01
CA ALA A 55 -0.73 -28.91 -14.30
C ALA A 55 -0.38 -28.52 -15.74
N GLN A 56 0.84 -28.02 -15.95
CA GLN A 56 1.34 -27.65 -17.27
C GLN A 56 1.82 -28.86 -18.05
N ILE A 57 1.56 -28.89 -19.37
CA ILE A 57 2.24 -29.81 -20.27
C ILE A 57 3.65 -29.27 -20.57
N THR A 58 4.65 -29.80 -19.89
CA THR A 58 6.06 -29.47 -20.14
C THR A 58 6.58 -30.10 -21.44
N PRO A 59 7.72 -29.66 -22.01
CA PRO A 59 8.34 -30.31 -23.17
C PRO A 59 8.54 -31.82 -23.01
N GLU A 60 8.97 -32.26 -21.83
CA GLU A 60 9.14 -33.69 -21.52
C GLU A 60 7.81 -34.43 -21.51
N THR A 61 6.76 -33.79 -20.96
CA THR A 61 5.40 -34.33 -20.94
C THR A 61 4.83 -34.43 -22.35
N ALA A 62 5.06 -33.42 -23.20
CA ALA A 62 4.64 -33.40 -24.58
C ALA A 62 5.31 -34.52 -25.41
N LEU A 63 6.62 -34.76 -25.21
CA LEU A 63 7.32 -35.88 -25.86
C LEU A 63 6.80 -37.25 -25.41
N GLN A 64 6.38 -37.38 -24.16
CA GLN A 64 5.75 -38.62 -23.68
C GLN A 64 4.33 -38.78 -24.25
N LEU A 65 3.54 -37.70 -24.30
CA LEU A 65 2.23 -37.72 -24.93
C LEU A 65 2.35 -38.12 -26.40
N GLU A 66 3.29 -37.55 -27.15
CA GLU A 66 3.54 -37.93 -28.55
C GLU A 66 3.77 -39.43 -28.72
N ARG A 67 4.58 -40.05 -27.85
CA ARG A 67 4.84 -41.49 -27.90
C ARG A 67 3.63 -42.34 -27.57
N VAL A 68 2.74 -41.87 -26.68
CA VAL A 68 1.60 -42.67 -26.18
C VAL A 68 0.33 -42.46 -27.00
N VAL A 69 0.05 -41.22 -27.40
CA VAL A 69 -1.18 -40.82 -28.10
C VAL A 69 -0.96 -40.50 -29.59
N GLY A 70 0.30 -40.45 -30.04
CA GLY A 70 0.64 -40.25 -31.46
C GLY A 70 0.49 -38.80 -31.97
N ILE A 71 0.17 -37.84 -31.10
CA ILE A 71 0.02 -36.42 -31.46
C ILE A 71 1.35 -35.68 -31.23
N PRO A 72 1.90 -34.94 -32.21
CA PRO A 72 3.21 -34.30 -32.09
C PRO A 72 3.37 -33.45 -30.82
N ALA A 73 4.54 -33.51 -30.18
CA ALA A 73 4.87 -32.73 -28.99
C ALA A 73 4.72 -31.22 -29.25
N THR A 74 5.04 -30.78 -30.47
CA THR A 74 4.86 -29.38 -30.90
C THR A 74 3.41 -28.92 -30.86
N PHE A 75 2.45 -29.81 -31.15
CA PHE A 75 1.02 -29.51 -31.04
C PHE A 75 0.66 -29.21 -29.57
N TRP A 76 1.06 -30.09 -28.65
CA TRP A 76 0.78 -29.94 -27.22
C TRP A 76 1.41 -28.68 -26.62
N ILE A 77 2.66 -28.39 -26.98
CA ILE A 77 3.34 -27.17 -26.51
C ILE A 77 2.68 -25.90 -27.02
N ASN A 78 2.25 -25.88 -28.29
CA ASN A 78 1.53 -24.73 -28.82
C ASN A 78 0.18 -24.53 -28.13
N LEU A 79 -0.54 -25.61 -27.86
CA LEU A 79 -1.83 -25.57 -27.16
C LEU A 79 -1.66 -25.07 -25.72
N GLU A 80 -0.68 -25.61 -24.98
CA GLU A 80 -0.34 -25.17 -23.62
C GLU A 80 0.03 -23.69 -23.58
N ARG A 81 0.92 -23.24 -24.49
CA ARG A 81 1.33 -21.84 -24.56
C ARG A 81 0.13 -20.92 -24.79
N ASN A 82 -0.72 -21.25 -25.77
CA ASN A 82 -1.88 -20.43 -26.11
C ASN A 82 -2.87 -20.38 -24.94
N TYR A 83 -3.13 -21.52 -24.29
CA TYR A 83 -3.97 -21.61 -23.11
C TYR A 83 -3.44 -20.74 -21.95
N ARG A 84 -2.15 -20.87 -21.60
CA ARG A 84 -1.56 -20.11 -20.49
C ARG A 84 -1.53 -18.61 -20.76
N LEU A 85 -1.22 -18.20 -21.98
CA LEU A 85 -1.29 -16.80 -22.36
C LEU A 85 -2.73 -16.28 -22.21
N ARG A 86 -3.72 -17.02 -22.71
CA ARG A 86 -5.12 -16.61 -22.64
C ARG A 86 -5.64 -16.56 -21.20
N LEU A 87 -5.23 -17.51 -20.36
CA LEU A 87 -5.57 -17.52 -18.94
C LEU A 87 -4.99 -16.27 -18.23
N ALA A 88 -3.73 -15.94 -18.49
CA ALA A 88 -3.09 -14.74 -17.94
C ALA A 88 -3.77 -13.44 -18.40
N GLU A 89 -4.20 -13.36 -19.66
CA GLU A 89 -4.98 -12.22 -20.18
C GLU A 89 -6.33 -12.06 -19.45
N ILE A 90 -7.00 -13.17 -19.14
CA ILE A 90 -8.26 -13.17 -18.39
C ILE A 90 -8.01 -12.72 -16.95
N ASP A 91 -6.99 -13.27 -16.28
CA ASP A 91 -6.63 -12.93 -14.91
C ASP A 91 -6.28 -11.43 -14.76
N GLU A 92 -5.51 -10.88 -15.71
CA GLU A 92 -5.16 -9.46 -15.76
C GLU A 92 -6.40 -8.58 -15.98
N ALA A 93 -7.31 -9.00 -16.85
CA ALA A 93 -8.53 -8.26 -17.12
C ALA A 93 -9.50 -8.26 -15.94
N GLU A 94 -9.61 -9.37 -15.21
CA GLU A 94 -10.34 -9.44 -13.95
C GLU A 94 -9.75 -8.48 -12.91
N THR A 95 -8.43 -8.52 -12.72
CA THR A 95 -7.70 -7.61 -11.85
C THR A 95 -7.96 -6.14 -12.20
N LEU A 96 -7.96 -5.81 -13.50
CA LEU A 96 -8.27 -4.47 -14.00
C LEU A 96 -9.70 -4.01 -13.71
N LEU A 97 -10.68 -4.89 -13.86
CA LEU A 97 -12.09 -4.59 -13.57
C LEU A 97 -12.31 -4.36 -12.08
N GLN A 98 -11.69 -5.17 -11.22
CA GLN A 98 -11.72 -4.97 -9.77
C GLN A 98 -11.02 -3.67 -9.37
N ALA A 99 -9.84 -3.41 -9.94
CA ALA A 99 -9.07 -2.20 -9.70
C ALA A 99 -9.83 -0.93 -10.12
N LYS A 100 -10.68 -1.01 -11.16
CA LYS A 100 -11.56 0.10 -11.59
C LYS A 100 -12.55 0.51 -10.50
N GLU A 101 -13.24 -0.46 -9.89
CA GLU A 101 -14.22 -0.18 -8.83
C GLU A 101 -13.53 0.24 -7.54
N TRP A 102 -12.39 -0.38 -7.23
CA TRP A 102 -11.55 0.01 -6.10
C TRP A 102 -11.03 1.45 -6.23
N ALA A 103 -10.58 1.86 -7.42
CA ALA A 103 -10.07 3.21 -7.67
C ALA A 103 -11.08 4.32 -7.41
N LYS A 104 -12.38 4.04 -7.56
CA LYS A 104 -13.46 5.02 -7.25
C LYS A 104 -13.52 5.38 -5.77
N ARG A 105 -12.97 4.54 -4.89
CA ARG A 105 -12.93 4.78 -3.44
C ARG A 105 -11.84 5.78 -3.04
N PHE A 106 -10.87 6.04 -3.92
CA PHE A 106 -9.79 7.00 -3.69
C PHE A 106 -10.04 8.32 -4.42
N PRO A 107 -9.50 9.44 -3.89
CA PRO A 107 -9.50 10.73 -4.58
C PRO A 107 -8.43 10.77 -5.69
N CYS A 108 -8.47 9.83 -6.65
CA CYS A 108 -7.44 9.63 -7.68
C CYS A 108 -7.11 10.89 -8.47
N ASN A 109 -8.12 11.71 -8.80
CA ASN A 109 -7.90 12.97 -9.52
C ASN A 109 -7.12 13.98 -8.67
N ALA A 110 -7.38 14.05 -7.36
CA ALA A 110 -6.62 14.92 -6.46
C ALA A 110 -5.18 14.41 -6.28
N MET A 111 -5.01 13.09 -6.16
CA MET A 111 -3.68 12.46 -6.11
C MET A 111 -2.87 12.73 -7.38
N LYS A 112 -3.51 12.63 -8.56
CA LYS A 112 -2.91 12.96 -9.86
C LYS A 112 -2.54 14.44 -9.96
N ALA A 113 -3.44 15.35 -9.57
CA ALA A 113 -3.18 16.78 -9.58
C ALA A 113 -1.98 17.18 -8.67
N LYS A 114 -1.74 16.43 -7.60
CA LYS A 114 -0.59 16.60 -6.70
C LYS A 114 0.67 15.84 -7.16
N GLY A 115 0.62 15.12 -8.28
CA GLY A 115 1.74 14.34 -8.81
C GLY A 115 2.07 13.06 -8.04
N TRP A 116 1.15 12.54 -7.22
CA TRP A 116 1.39 11.33 -6.42
C TRP A 116 1.24 10.05 -7.23
N ILE A 117 0.33 10.07 -8.20
CA ILE A 117 0.08 8.97 -9.15
C ILE A 117 -0.04 9.53 -10.55
N ALA A 118 0.32 8.72 -11.54
CA ALA A 118 0.18 9.05 -12.96
C ALA A 118 -0.65 7.98 -13.66
N PHE A 119 -1.67 8.41 -14.40
CA PHE A 119 -2.48 7.54 -15.24
C PHE A 119 -3.15 8.34 -16.35
N GLU A 120 -3.39 7.70 -17.49
CA GLU A 120 -4.18 8.23 -18.60
C GLU A 120 -5.48 7.44 -18.75
N GLY A 121 -6.52 8.05 -19.30
CA GLY A 121 -7.81 7.40 -19.48
C GLY A 121 -8.61 7.22 -18.18
N GLY A 122 -9.40 6.15 -18.13
CA GLY A 122 -10.42 5.94 -17.09
C GLY A 122 -9.94 5.23 -15.81
N SER A 123 -10.90 4.92 -14.94
CA SER A 123 -10.65 4.38 -13.58
C SER A 123 -9.86 3.07 -13.52
N ALA A 124 -9.83 2.27 -14.59
CA ALA A 124 -9.03 1.05 -14.63
C ALA A 124 -7.51 1.34 -14.55
N ASN A 125 -7.04 2.35 -15.29
CA ASN A 125 -5.64 2.78 -15.23
C ASN A 125 -5.32 3.50 -13.92
N ALA A 126 -6.29 4.20 -13.33
CA ALA A 126 -6.16 4.73 -11.98
C ALA A 126 -5.96 3.61 -10.95
N GLY A 127 -6.68 2.49 -11.09
CA GLY A 127 -6.51 1.30 -10.25
C GLY A 127 -5.10 0.71 -10.34
N LYS A 128 -4.54 0.57 -11.55
CA LYS A 128 -3.14 0.16 -11.75
C LYS A 128 -2.14 1.11 -11.09
N ALA A 129 -2.38 2.41 -11.23
CA ALA A 129 -1.55 3.43 -10.60
C ALA A 129 -1.59 3.33 -9.08
N LEU A 130 -2.75 3.04 -8.49
CA LEU A 130 -2.91 2.80 -7.06
C LEU A 130 -2.19 1.54 -6.58
N LEU A 131 -2.30 0.42 -7.30
CA LEU A 131 -1.56 -0.80 -6.96
C LEU A 131 -0.05 -0.53 -6.89
N SER A 132 0.47 0.21 -7.87
CA SER A 132 1.88 0.64 -7.90
C SER A 132 2.21 1.64 -6.79
N PHE A 133 1.31 2.57 -6.48
CA PHE A 133 1.50 3.58 -5.43
C PHE A 133 1.63 2.94 -4.03
N PHE A 134 0.79 1.95 -3.76
CA PHE A 134 0.78 1.17 -2.51
C PHE A 134 1.77 0.00 -2.50
N ASN A 135 2.48 -0.28 -3.61
CA ASN A 135 3.37 -1.44 -3.77
C ASN A 135 2.68 -2.78 -3.46
N VAL A 136 1.47 -2.98 -3.98
CA VAL A 136 0.69 -4.22 -3.79
C VAL A 136 0.30 -4.83 -5.14
N ALA A 137 0.24 -6.17 -5.18
CA ALA A 137 -0.08 -6.90 -6.41
C ALA A 137 -1.58 -6.88 -6.75
N SER A 138 -2.45 -6.74 -5.74
CA SER A 138 -3.90 -6.73 -5.93
C SER A 138 -4.62 -5.97 -4.81
N PHE A 139 -5.91 -5.73 -5.02
CA PHE A 139 -6.80 -5.13 -4.02
C PHE A 139 -6.88 -5.98 -2.74
N GLU A 140 -6.94 -7.30 -2.85
CA GLU A 140 -7.01 -8.22 -1.71
C GLU A 140 -5.73 -8.14 -0.86
N VAL A 141 -4.58 -8.00 -1.52
CA VAL A 141 -3.30 -7.79 -0.84
C VAL A 141 -3.29 -6.45 -0.12
N TYR A 142 -3.82 -5.39 -0.75
CA TYR A 142 -4.00 -4.10 -0.10
C TYR A 142 -4.88 -4.22 1.16
N GLU A 143 -6.07 -4.80 1.06
CA GLU A 143 -6.97 -4.98 2.20
C GLU A 143 -6.28 -5.79 3.31
N LYS A 144 -5.64 -6.92 2.99
CA LYS A 144 -4.94 -7.72 4.00
C LYS A 144 -3.80 -6.97 4.69
N PHE A 145 -3.00 -6.20 3.94
CA PHE A 145 -1.81 -5.53 4.46
C PHE A 145 -2.13 -4.23 5.18
N TYR A 146 -2.96 -3.38 4.58
CA TYR A 146 -3.32 -2.06 5.11
C TYR A 146 -4.45 -2.14 6.15
N HIS A 147 -5.52 -2.92 5.91
CA HIS A 147 -6.64 -3.01 6.86
C HIS A 147 -6.21 -3.64 8.21
N GLY A 148 -5.32 -4.63 8.19
CA GLY A 148 -4.95 -5.42 9.37
C GLY A 148 -3.85 -4.84 10.27
N GLN A 149 -2.91 -4.03 9.75
CA GLN A 149 -1.73 -3.61 10.51
C GLN A 149 -1.72 -2.15 10.97
N VAL A 150 -2.30 -1.23 10.19
CA VAL A 150 -2.04 0.21 10.37
C VAL A 150 -3.31 1.06 10.30
N TYR A 151 -4.36 0.60 9.62
CA TYR A 151 -5.50 1.43 9.26
C TYR A 151 -6.85 0.94 9.81
N ALA A 152 -6.87 -0.11 10.64
CA ALA A 152 -8.09 -0.62 11.31
C ALA A 152 -8.81 0.49 12.10
N THR A 153 -8.06 1.38 12.76
CA THR A 153 -8.59 2.52 13.51
C THR A 153 -9.21 3.58 12.59
N ALA A 154 -8.56 3.89 11.46
CA ALA A 154 -9.10 4.82 10.45
C ALA A 154 -10.36 4.26 9.77
N TYR A 155 -10.42 2.94 9.56
CA TYR A 155 -11.60 2.25 9.02
C TYR A 155 -12.75 2.20 10.02
N SER A 156 -12.47 1.92 11.30
CA SER A 156 -13.47 1.91 12.37
C SER A 156 -14.15 3.28 12.56
N MET A 157 -13.47 4.36 12.17
CA MET A 157 -14.01 5.72 12.19
C MET A 157 -14.93 6.06 11.01
N SER A 158 -14.95 5.29 9.91
CA SER A 158 -15.84 5.62 8.78
C SER A 158 -17.33 5.56 9.16
N GLU A 159 -17.66 4.87 10.25
CA GLU A 159 -19.02 4.78 10.77
C GLU A 159 -19.42 5.96 11.67
N LYS A 160 -18.46 6.75 12.18
CA LYS A 160 -18.70 7.81 13.18
C LYS A 160 -18.13 9.20 12.85
N ASN A 161 -17.13 9.29 11.96
CA ASN A 161 -16.45 10.55 11.59
C ASN A 161 -16.35 10.75 10.08
N SER A 162 -16.28 12.02 9.66
CA SER A 162 -16.30 12.50 8.27
C SER A 162 -15.03 12.23 7.44
N LYS A 163 -14.07 11.44 7.96
CA LYS A 163 -12.78 11.15 7.31
C LYS A 163 -12.88 9.86 6.48
N ASP A 164 -12.53 9.95 5.21
CA ASP A 164 -12.56 8.81 4.29
C ASP A 164 -11.30 7.93 4.46
N PRO A 165 -11.43 6.63 4.81
CA PRO A 165 -10.29 5.78 5.14
C PRO A 165 -9.32 5.60 3.96
N TYR A 166 -9.81 5.62 2.73
CA TYR A 166 -8.97 5.53 1.52
C TYR A 166 -8.14 6.79 1.30
N SER A 167 -8.73 7.95 1.54
CA SER A 167 -8.02 9.24 1.49
C SER A 167 -6.95 9.33 2.59
N VAL A 168 -7.25 8.85 3.80
CA VAL A 168 -6.29 8.76 4.91
C VAL A 168 -5.14 7.79 4.56
N ALA A 169 -5.44 6.60 4.05
CA ALA A 169 -4.45 5.63 3.64
C ALA A 169 -3.53 6.16 2.53
N ALA A 170 -4.10 6.84 1.54
CA ALA A 170 -3.31 7.46 0.47
C ALA A 170 -2.40 8.59 1.00
N TRP A 171 -2.89 9.40 1.94
CA TRP A 171 -2.08 10.45 2.57
C TRP A 171 -0.92 9.87 3.37
N LEU A 172 -1.17 8.87 4.22
CA LEU A 172 -0.12 8.21 5.00
C LEU A 172 0.91 7.52 4.11
N ARG A 173 0.46 6.79 3.07
CA ARG A 173 1.39 6.19 2.09
C ARG A 173 2.25 7.23 1.38
N GLN A 174 1.71 8.40 1.05
CA GLN A 174 2.52 9.46 0.45
C GLN A 174 3.63 9.95 1.40
N GLY A 175 3.33 10.09 2.69
CA GLY A 175 4.35 10.45 3.68
C GLY A 175 5.45 9.41 3.80
N GLU A 176 5.10 8.11 3.72
CA GLU A 176 6.09 7.03 3.69
C GLU A 176 7.01 7.15 2.46
N ARG A 177 6.44 7.37 1.28
CA ARG A 177 7.20 7.53 0.03
C ARG A 177 8.14 8.73 0.08
N GLN A 178 7.70 9.85 0.67
CA GLN A 178 8.56 11.02 0.88
C GLN A 178 9.69 10.72 1.87
N ALA A 179 9.39 9.99 2.95
CA ALA A 179 10.35 9.61 3.96
C ALA A 179 11.39 8.58 3.46
N GLU A 180 11.03 7.73 2.49
CA GLU A 180 11.94 6.80 1.83
C GLU A 180 13.07 7.52 1.07
N LEU A 181 12.84 8.76 0.61
CA LEU A 181 13.86 9.59 -0.05
C LEU A 181 14.82 10.26 0.94
N LEU A 182 14.48 10.30 2.24
CA LEU A 182 15.30 10.92 3.27
C LEU A 182 16.27 9.91 3.88
N GLN A 183 17.56 10.20 3.75
CA GLN A 183 18.63 9.47 4.44
C GLN A 183 18.90 10.10 5.80
N VAL A 184 18.79 9.29 6.85
CA VAL A 184 18.95 9.69 8.25
C VAL A 184 19.84 8.67 8.97
N PRO A 185 20.63 9.09 9.99
CA PRO A 185 21.28 8.16 10.90
C PRO A 185 20.26 7.41 11.76
N ASP A 186 20.72 6.45 12.54
CA ASP A 186 19.89 5.80 13.56
C ASP A 186 19.34 6.85 14.54
N PHE A 187 18.11 6.63 15.00
CA PHE A 187 17.45 7.53 15.92
C PHE A 187 18.19 7.59 17.27
N ASP A 188 18.60 8.80 17.66
CA ASP A 188 19.19 9.07 18.97
C ASP A 188 18.31 10.04 19.77
N ARG A 189 17.73 9.52 20.86
CA ARG A 189 16.80 10.26 21.70
C ARG A 189 17.43 11.50 22.34
N SER A 190 18.65 11.38 22.86
CA SER A 190 19.32 12.50 23.55
C SER A 190 19.64 13.64 22.57
N THR A 191 20.07 13.30 21.36
CA THR A 191 20.29 14.25 20.27
C THR A 191 18.97 14.89 19.88
N PHE A 192 17.88 14.13 19.76
CA PHE A 192 16.58 14.69 19.43
C PHE A 192 16.09 15.71 20.48
N GLU A 193 16.16 15.37 21.77
CA GLU A 193 15.78 16.27 22.87
C GLU A 193 16.60 17.58 22.87
N LYS A 194 17.89 17.52 22.51
CA LYS A 194 18.74 18.70 22.31
C LYS A 194 18.33 19.51 21.08
N THR A 195 18.09 18.84 19.95
CA THR A 195 17.61 19.46 18.71
C THR A 195 16.31 20.22 18.92
N LEU A 196 15.41 19.74 19.78
CA LEU A 196 14.17 20.46 20.09
C LEU A 196 14.43 21.85 20.67
N GLN A 197 15.52 22.05 21.43
CA GLN A 197 15.87 23.38 21.94
C GLN A 197 16.28 24.33 20.81
N GLU A 198 16.95 23.83 19.76
CA GLU A 198 17.26 24.62 18.57
C GLU A 198 16.01 24.90 17.74
N ILE A 199 15.10 23.93 17.61
CA ILE A 199 13.82 24.12 16.92
C ILE A 199 12.98 25.21 17.62
N LYS A 200 13.00 25.31 18.95
CA LYS A 200 12.32 26.41 19.66
C LYS A 200 12.81 27.79 19.22
N LYS A 201 14.11 27.95 18.91
CA LYS A 201 14.64 29.22 18.37
C LYS A 201 14.07 29.52 16.98
N LEU A 202 13.85 28.49 16.17
CA LEU A 202 13.21 28.59 14.86
C LEU A 202 11.73 28.97 14.98
N VAL A 203 11.03 28.53 16.03
CA VAL A 203 9.66 28.99 16.33
C VAL A 203 9.64 30.49 16.65
N ILE A 204 10.59 30.95 17.46
CA ILE A 204 10.69 32.34 17.92
C ILE A 204 11.06 33.29 16.78
N SER A 205 11.95 32.87 15.87
CA SER A 205 12.39 33.71 14.76
C SER A 205 11.25 34.06 13.79
N GLY A 206 10.19 33.25 13.75
CA GLY A 206 9.01 33.49 12.92
C GLY A 206 9.29 33.47 11.41
N ALA A 207 10.41 32.87 10.99
CA ALA A 207 10.80 32.81 9.57
C ALA A 207 9.74 32.08 8.73
N ASP A 208 9.41 32.57 7.53
CA ASP A 208 8.38 31.97 6.68
C ASP A 208 8.82 30.65 6.00
N ASP A 209 10.12 30.48 5.71
CA ASP A 209 10.70 29.29 5.06
C ASP A 209 11.48 28.41 6.05
N PHE A 210 10.87 28.13 7.21
CA PHE A 210 11.52 27.38 8.29
C PHE A 210 11.62 25.86 8.02
N PHE A 211 10.83 25.32 7.09
CA PHE A 211 10.66 23.87 6.93
C PHE A 211 11.95 23.12 6.53
N PRO A 212 12.78 23.63 5.60
CA PRO A 212 14.06 22.98 5.27
C PRO A 212 15.00 22.90 6.47
N GLU A 213 15.06 23.95 7.29
CA GLU A 213 15.88 23.98 8.50
C GLU A 213 15.34 23.01 9.57
N LEU A 214 14.02 22.99 9.79
CA LEU A 214 13.37 22.02 10.66
C LEU A 214 13.68 20.58 10.23
N GLN A 215 13.58 20.29 8.94
CA GLN A 215 13.86 18.97 8.39
C GLN A 215 15.32 18.57 8.65
N GLU A 216 16.29 19.47 8.42
CA GLU A 216 17.71 19.19 8.68
C GLU A 216 18.02 18.99 10.16
N LEU A 217 17.43 19.80 11.04
CA LEU A 217 17.56 19.65 12.48
C LEU A 217 17.10 18.26 12.94
N CYS A 218 15.88 17.85 12.54
CA CYS A 218 15.35 16.53 12.84
C CYS A 218 16.16 15.40 12.21
N ARG A 219 16.66 15.59 10.99
CA ARG A 219 17.51 14.63 10.27
C ARG A 219 18.74 14.24 11.10
N LYS A 220 19.40 15.21 11.75
CA LYS A 220 20.59 14.96 12.59
C LYS A 220 20.32 14.04 13.78
N ALA A 221 19.09 14.00 14.26
CA ALA A 221 18.67 13.13 15.36
C ALA A 221 18.09 11.78 14.89
N GLY A 222 18.09 11.52 13.58
CA GLY A 222 17.49 10.31 13.00
C GLY A 222 15.96 10.37 12.88
N VAL A 223 15.36 11.57 12.93
CA VAL A 223 13.91 11.79 12.76
C VAL A 223 13.61 12.27 11.35
N LYS A 224 12.70 11.58 10.66
CA LYS A 224 12.22 11.98 9.33
C LYS A 224 11.03 12.91 9.49
N VAL A 225 11.10 14.11 8.91
CA VAL A 225 9.97 15.05 8.88
C VAL A 225 9.60 15.33 7.44
N VAL A 226 8.33 15.13 7.08
CA VAL A 226 7.83 15.36 5.71
C VAL A 226 6.60 16.23 5.71
N HIS A 227 6.48 17.04 4.67
CA HIS A 227 5.30 17.84 4.40
C HIS A 227 4.46 17.18 3.31
N THR A 228 3.22 16.81 3.64
CA THR A 228 2.30 16.12 2.75
C THR A 228 0.96 16.86 2.68
N PRO A 229 0.66 17.57 1.59
CA PRO A 229 -0.61 18.29 1.45
C PRO A 229 -1.83 17.37 1.64
N CYS A 230 -2.88 17.85 2.31
CA CYS A 230 -4.11 17.06 2.52
C CYS A 230 -4.77 16.62 1.21
N LEU A 231 -5.41 15.46 1.25
CA LEU A 231 -6.38 15.04 0.25
C LEU A 231 -7.80 15.47 0.65
N PRO A 232 -8.73 15.61 -0.31
CA PRO A 232 -10.15 15.76 0.00
C PRO A 232 -10.59 14.66 0.96
N LYS A 233 -11.41 15.00 1.96
CA LYS A 233 -11.91 14.05 2.98
C LYS A 233 -10.82 13.38 3.85
N ALA A 234 -9.58 13.88 3.81
CA ALA A 234 -8.51 13.57 4.77
C ALA A 234 -7.96 14.87 5.42
N PRO A 235 -8.76 15.56 6.24
CA PRO A 235 -8.37 16.77 6.96
C PRO A 235 -7.43 16.48 8.15
N LEU A 236 -6.26 15.90 7.89
CA LEU A 236 -5.25 15.57 8.91
C LEU A 236 -4.25 16.72 9.05
N HIS A 237 -3.83 17.11 10.25
CA HIS A 237 -2.70 18.03 10.44
C HIS A 237 -1.39 17.26 10.62
N GLY A 238 -1.41 16.18 11.41
CA GLY A 238 -0.23 15.38 11.74
C GLY A 238 -0.43 13.87 11.78
N SER A 239 0.70 13.15 11.70
CA SER A 239 0.80 11.75 12.12
C SER A 239 2.24 11.39 12.49
N THR A 240 2.38 10.43 13.40
CA THR A 240 3.64 9.86 13.86
C THR A 240 3.63 8.36 13.73
N ARG A 241 4.68 7.80 13.13
CA ARG A 241 4.90 6.36 13.01
C ARG A 241 6.36 6.01 12.87
N TRP A 242 6.73 4.77 13.17
CA TRP A 242 8.09 4.28 12.99
C TRP A 242 8.25 3.55 11.67
N MET A 243 9.32 3.86 10.94
CA MET A 243 9.68 3.23 9.67
C MET A 243 11.13 2.75 9.73
N LYS A 244 11.35 1.44 9.59
CA LYS A 244 12.68 0.81 9.53
C LYS A 244 13.63 1.25 10.65
N GLY A 245 13.10 1.48 11.86
CA GLY A 245 13.89 1.86 13.03
C GLY A 245 13.97 3.36 13.31
N ASN A 246 13.52 4.22 12.39
CA ASN A 246 13.48 5.68 12.56
C ASN A 246 12.04 6.19 12.70
N PRO A 247 11.79 7.21 13.53
CA PRO A 247 10.49 7.87 13.56
C PRO A 247 10.26 8.76 12.34
N LEU A 248 9.01 8.82 11.89
CA LEU A 248 8.49 9.67 10.85
C LEU A 248 7.39 10.56 11.42
N ILE A 249 7.60 11.87 11.33
CA ILE A 249 6.58 12.90 11.51
C ILE A 249 6.11 13.35 10.13
N GLN A 250 4.82 13.24 9.87
CA GLN A 250 4.21 13.70 8.64
C GLN A 250 3.21 14.82 8.94
N LEU A 251 3.40 15.98 8.32
CA LEU A 251 2.62 17.19 8.57
C LEU A 251 1.94 17.67 7.30
N SER A 252 0.74 18.22 7.39
CA SER A 252 0.00 18.69 6.21
C SER A 252 0.03 20.20 5.96
N ASN A 253 0.35 20.98 7.00
CA ASN A 253 0.27 22.44 7.03
C ASN A 253 -1.07 23.00 6.47
N ARG A 254 -2.19 22.30 6.70
CA ARG A 254 -3.49 22.56 6.06
C ARG A 254 -4.01 24.00 6.18
N LEU A 255 -3.72 24.68 7.29
CA LEU A 255 -4.25 26.02 7.60
C LEU A 255 -3.25 27.13 7.31
N ASN A 256 -2.05 26.80 6.81
CA ASN A 256 -0.95 27.73 6.55
C ASN A 256 -0.73 28.72 7.71
N ARG A 257 -0.80 28.19 8.93
CA ARG A 257 -0.76 28.94 10.19
C ARG A 257 0.34 28.33 11.04
N ASN A 258 1.37 29.15 11.32
CA ASN A 258 2.56 28.70 12.03
C ASN A 258 2.23 28.18 13.44
N ASP A 259 1.26 28.78 14.12
CA ASP A 259 0.87 28.36 15.47
C ASP A 259 0.27 26.94 15.48
N ILE A 260 -0.62 26.63 14.53
CA ILE A 260 -1.18 25.28 14.38
C ILE A 260 -0.11 24.30 13.93
N PHE A 261 0.75 24.70 12.98
CA PHE A 261 1.86 23.86 12.53
C PHE A 261 2.76 23.44 13.69
N TRP A 262 3.22 24.39 14.50
CA TRP A 262 4.15 24.12 15.59
C TRP A 262 3.50 23.33 16.72
N PHE A 263 2.22 23.59 17.02
CA PHE A 263 1.46 22.75 17.95
C PHE A 263 1.44 21.29 17.47
N THR A 264 1.03 21.06 16.22
CA THR A 264 1.02 19.72 15.64
C THR A 264 2.41 19.09 15.67
N PHE A 265 3.47 19.81 15.27
CA PHE A 265 4.83 19.28 15.28
C PHE A 265 5.28 18.82 16.68
N PHE A 266 5.02 19.60 17.74
CA PHE A 266 5.40 19.21 19.09
C PHE A 266 4.51 18.10 19.65
N HIS A 267 3.22 18.06 19.28
CA HIS A 267 2.33 16.95 19.60
C HIS A 267 2.88 15.64 19.01
N GLU A 268 3.21 15.63 17.71
CA GLU A 268 3.81 14.47 17.05
C GLU A 268 5.17 14.07 17.66
N THR A 269 5.97 15.06 18.06
CA THR A 269 7.23 14.84 18.80
C THR A 269 7.00 14.14 20.14
N ALA A 270 5.93 14.47 20.86
CA ALA A 270 5.59 13.82 22.12
C ALA A 270 5.35 12.32 21.92
N HIS A 271 4.68 11.93 20.84
CA HIS A 271 4.48 10.51 20.52
C HIS A 271 5.79 9.75 20.31
N ILE A 272 6.82 10.39 19.76
CA ILE A 272 8.14 9.78 19.61
C ILE A 272 8.83 9.61 20.97
N LEU A 273 8.72 10.60 21.85
CA LEU A 273 9.46 10.63 23.12
C LEU A 273 8.78 9.84 24.25
N LYS A 274 7.44 9.81 24.27
CA LYS A 274 6.67 9.28 25.39
C LYS A 274 6.03 7.92 25.10
N HIS A 275 5.79 7.57 23.84
CA HIS A 275 5.00 6.39 23.48
C HIS A 275 5.80 5.31 22.75
N ASN A 276 5.18 4.13 22.55
CA ASN A 276 5.87 2.93 22.06
C ASN A 276 6.14 3.00 20.54
N LYS A 277 7.24 2.41 20.09
CA LYS A 277 7.67 2.39 18.68
C LYS A 277 6.71 1.65 17.73
N LYS A 278 5.87 0.76 18.27
CA LYS A 278 4.89 0.02 17.46
C LYS A 278 3.59 0.78 17.23
N ASP A 279 3.37 1.87 17.96
CA ASP A 279 2.14 2.62 17.90
C ASP A 279 2.17 3.54 16.65
N VAL A 280 1.05 3.62 15.95
CA VAL A 280 0.82 4.56 14.85
C VAL A 280 -0.20 5.57 15.33
N PHE A 281 0.21 6.83 15.40
CA PHE A 281 -0.63 7.94 15.83
C PHE A 281 -0.99 8.78 14.62
N VAL A 282 -2.28 9.07 14.46
CA VAL A 282 -2.81 9.94 13.40
C VAL A 282 -3.83 10.84 14.07
N GLU A 283 -3.64 12.14 13.89
CA GLU A 283 -4.42 13.14 14.59
C GLU A 283 -5.93 13.06 14.26
N GLY A 284 -6.74 13.18 15.31
CA GLY A 284 -8.19 13.09 15.24
C GLY A 284 -8.69 11.70 14.87
N MET A 285 -7.97 10.66 15.31
CA MET A 285 -8.50 9.31 15.49
C MET A 285 -9.10 9.16 16.89
N GLU A 286 -10.25 8.49 17.02
CA GLU A 286 -10.73 8.07 18.34
C GLU A 286 -9.89 6.89 18.83
N TYR A 287 -9.13 7.09 19.89
CA TYR A 287 -8.41 6.00 20.55
C TYR A 287 -9.24 5.43 21.71
N SER A 288 -9.26 4.11 21.82
CA SER A 288 -9.81 3.40 22.97
C SER A 288 -8.71 3.05 23.97
N GLY A 289 -9.07 2.83 25.23
CA GLY A 289 -8.10 2.46 26.28
C GLY A 289 -7.10 3.57 26.60
N ASP A 290 -5.82 3.20 26.65
CA ASP A 290 -4.68 4.08 27.00
C ASP A 290 -4.43 5.20 25.98
N GLY A 291 -4.99 5.12 24.77
CA GLY A 291 -4.74 6.11 23.74
C GLY A 291 -5.29 7.51 24.06
N LYS A 292 -6.36 7.64 24.87
CA LYS A 292 -6.82 8.98 25.33
C LYS A 292 -5.82 9.66 26.26
N GLU A 293 -5.17 8.89 27.12
CA GLU A 293 -4.13 9.40 28.02
C GLU A 293 -2.92 9.85 27.21
N LYS A 294 -2.50 9.04 26.23
CA LYS A 294 -1.40 9.37 25.30
C LYS A 294 -1.64 10.67 24.52
N GLU A 295 -2.84 10.88 23.97
CA GLU A 295 -3.18 12.13 23.27
C GLU A 295 -3.16 13.33 24.23
N THR A 296 -3.66 13.17 25.46
CA THR A 296 -3.62 14.24 26.49
C THR A 296 -2.18 14.60 26.87
N GLU A 297 -1.30 13.59 27.01
CA GLU A 297 0.13 13.81 27.28
C GLU A 297 0.85 14.51 26.12
N ALA A 298 0.43 14.24 24.89
CA ALA A 298 0.98 14.86 23.69
C ALA A 298 0.54 16.32 23.54
N ASP A 299 -0.74 16.60 23.78
CA ASP A 299 -1.28 17.97 23.82
C ASP A 299 -0.58 18.80 24.90
N THR A 300 -0.48 18.27 26.12
CA THR A 300 0.19 18.96 27.24
C THR A 300 1.64 19.28 26.89
N PHE A 301 2.37 18.33 26.31
CA PHE A 301 3.76 18.54 25.89
C PHE A 301 3.89 19.62 24.81
N ALA A 302 2.97 19.64 23.84
CA ALA A 302 2.96 20.65 22.79
C ALA A 302 2.71 22.06 23.35
N GLU A 303 1.75 22.19 24.27
CA GLU A 303 1.45 23.44 24.97
C GLU A 303 2.65 23.93 25.77
N GLU A 304 3.29 23.07 26.58
CA GLU A 304 4.48 23.39 27.37
C GLU A 304 5.63 23.88 26.49
N CYS A 305 5.87 23.22 25.35
CA CYS A 305 6.90 23.64 24.40
C CYS A 305 6.63 25.04 23.86
N LEU A 306 5.40 25.31 23.41
CA LEU A 306 5.04 26.61 22.85
C LEU A 306 5.01 27.73 23.91
N MET A 307 4.56 27.44 25.13
CA MET A 307 4.61 28.40 26.24
C MET A 307 6.05 28.79 26.57
N SER A 308 6.97 27.81 26.60
CA SER A 308 8.38 28.09 26.84
C SER A 308 9.00 28.98 25.76
N CYS A 309 8.60 28.84 24.49
CA CYS A 309 9.04 29.75 23.42
C CYS A 309 8.61 31.19 23.67
N ARG A 310 7.34 31.41 24.07
CA ARG A 310 6.82 32.76 24.37
C ARG A 310 7.53 33.42 25.53
N GLN A 311 7.89 32.64 26.55
CA GLN A 311 8.66 33.15 27.70
C GLN A 311 10.08 33.57 27.29
N ILE A 312 10.74 32.81 26.42
CA ILE A 312 12.07 33.15 25.90
C ILE A 312 11.99 34.43 25.06
N ASP A 313 11.01 34.55 24.17
CA ASP A 313 10.82 35.74 23.33
C ASP A 313 10.59 37.02 24.17
N ALA A 314 9.75 36.93 25.20
CA ALA A 314 9.52 38.03 26.14
C ALA A 314 10.81 38.48 26.87
N PHE A 315 11.70 37.56 27.22
CA PHE A 315 12.97 37.87 27.88
C PHE A 315 14.03 38.46 26.93
N VAL A 316 13.95 38.17 25.62
CA VAL A 316 14.89 38.70 24.61
C VAL A 316 14.48 40.10 24.14
N MET A 317 13.22 40.48 24.31
CA MET A 317 12.70 41.82 23.97
C MET A 317 12.78 42.85 25.12
N GLU A 318 13.16 42.44 26.34
CA GLU A 318 13.53 43.33 27.46
C GLU A 318 15.03 43.68 27.44
#